data_AF-A0A147K1Y2-F1
#
_entry.id   AF-A0A147K1Y2-F1
#
_cell.length_a   1.000
_cell.length_b   1.000
_cell.length_c   1.000
_cell.angle_alpha   90.00
_cell.angle_beta   90.00
_cell.angle_gamma   90.00
#
_symmetry.space_group_name_H-M   'P 1'
#
loop_
_entity.id
_entity.type
_entity.pdbx_description
1 polymer ?
#
loop_
_entity_poly.entity_id
_entity_poly.type
_entity_poly.pdbx_seq_one_letter_code
_entity_poly.pdbx_strand_id
1 'polypeptide(L)' 'MKRYATISVPEDVKMLLERAKGRDEWGKFLLGLYAEVRRMRGEEAFERLAETLTDEDLKSVIESSKEFRGRFALR' A
#
# COMPACT_ATOMS: atom_id res chain seq x y z
N MET A 1 26.24 -8.13 10.81
CA MET A 1 26.13 -6.73 11.29
C MET A 1 25.10 -6.00 10.44
N LYS A 2 24.20 -5.19 11.04
CA LYS A 2 23.32 -4.31 10.26
C LYS A 2 24.17 -3.19 9.64
N ARG A 3 23.95 -2.89 8.35
CA ARG A 3 24.59 -1.75 7.66
C ARG A 3 23.72 -0.53 7.86
N TYR A 4 24.33 0.58 8.26
CA TYR A 4 23.66 1.86 8.44
C TYR A 4 24.10 2.84 7.36
N ALA A 5 23.17 3.69 6.93
CA ALA A 5 23.41 4.76 5.97
C ALA A 5 22.79 6.05 6.50
N THR A 6 23.42 7.18 6.20
CA THR A 6 22.93 8.51 6.59
C THR A 6 22.18 9.13 5.43
N ILE A 7 21.02 9.73 5.71
CA ILE A 7 20.29 10.57 4.75
C ILE A 7 20.44 12.04 5.17
N SER A 8 20.79 12.89 4.21
CA SER A 8 20.81 14.34 4.42
C SER A 8 19.44 14.91 4.12
N VAL A 9 18.91 15.69 5.04
CA VAL A 9 17.64 16.40 4.90
C VAL A 9 17.81 17.82 5.43
N PRO A 10 17.01 18.79 4.96
CA PRO A 10 16.94 20.11 5.57
C PRO A 10 16.70 20.05 7.08
N GLU A 11 17.24 21.02 7.81
CA GLU A 11 17.22 21.02 9.28
C GLU A 11 15.78 21.10 9.84
N ASP A 12 14.95 21.93 9.24
CA ASP A 12 13.53 22.07 9.54
C ASP A 12 12.77 20.73 9.35
N VAL A 13 13.06 20.00 8.26
CA VAL A 13 12.50 18.67 8.02
C VAL A 13 12.92 17.70 9.11
N LYS A 14 14.21 17.66 9.47
CA LYS A 14 14.71 16.80 10.55
C LYS A 14 14.02 17.11 11.88
N MET A 15 13.90 18.40 12.22
CA MET A 15 13.24 18.83 13.46
C MET A 15 11.77 18.38 13.52
N LEU A 16 11.04 18.51 12.42
CA LEU A 16 9.65 18.09 12.34
C LEU A 16 9.53 16.57 12.50
N LEU A 17 10.36 15.81 11.78
CA LEU A 17 10.34 14.35 11.85
C LEU A 17 10.80 13.81 13.22
N GLU A 18 11.78 14.43 13.89
CA GLU A 18 12.16 14.05 15.26
C GLU A 18 11.00 14.23 16.24
N ARG A 19 10.28 15.36 16.16
CA ARG A 19 9.10 15.61 17.00
C ARG A 19 8.00 14.59 16.74
N ALA A 20 7.72 14.28 15.47
CA ALA A 20 6.70 13.31 15.08
C ALA A 20 7.07 11.87 15.46
N LYS A 21 8.35 11.49 15.29
CA LYS A 21 8.88 10.18 15.68
C LYS A 21 8.75 9.95 17.19
N GLY A 22 8.96 10.99 17.99
CA GLY A 22 8.98 10.87 19.44
C GLY A 22 10.03 9.84 19.90
N ARG A 23 9.57 8.84 20.65
CA ARG A 23 10.44 7.80 21.24
C ARG A 23 10.72 6.61 20.32
N ASP A 24 10.12 6.55 19.12
CA ASP A 24 10.35 5.45 18.20
C ASP A 24 11.76 5.51 17.56
N GLU A 25 12.21 4.35 17.06
CA GLU A 25 13.41 4.25 16.24
C GLU A 25 13.18 4.79 14.82
N TRP A 26 14.18 5.48 14.28
CA TRP A 26 14.12 6.10 12.95
C TRP A 26 13.71 5.13 11.84
N GLY A 27 14.27 3.92 11.82
CA GLY A 27 13.95 2.92 10.80
C GLY A 27 12.48 2.49 10.83
N LYS A 28 11.95 2.21 12.03
CA LYS A 28 10.54 1.84 12.21
C LYS A 28 9.62 2.99 11.82
N PHE A 29 9.94 4.21 12.27
CA PHE A 29 9.14 5.39 11.98
C PHE A 29 9.07 5.72 10.48
N LEU A 30 10.22 5.75 9.79
CA LEU A 30 10.26 6.06 8.36
C LEU A 30 9.57 4.99 7.50
N LEU A 31 9.72 3.70 7.87
CA LEU A 31 9.00 2.61 7.21
C LEU A 31 7.49 2.69 7.46
N GLY A 32 7.08 3.05 8.67
CA GLY A 32 5.68 3.29 9.01
C GLY A 32 5.07 4.39 8.17
N LEU A 33 5.73 5.55 8.07
CA LEU A 33 5.29 6.66 7.22
C LEU A 33 5.13 6.23 5.76
N TYR A 34 6.10 5.49 5.22
CA TYR A 34 6.02 4.98 3.85
C TYR A 34 4.85 3.99 3.65
N ALA A 35 4.66 3.07 4.60
CA ALA A 35 3.59 2.08 4.56
C ALA A 35 2.20 2.74 4.64
N GLU A 36 2.03 3.74 5.49
CA GLU A 36 0.78 4.48 5.66
C GLU A 36 0.37 5.17 4.34
N VAL A 37 1.31 5.90 3.73
CA VAL A 37 1.07 6.58 2.44
C VAL A 37 0.76 5.57 1.34
N ARG A 38 1.46 4.44 1.31
CA ARG A 38 1.18 3.37 0.35
C ARG A 38 -0.22 2.78 0.55
N ARG A 39 -0.63 2.56 1.81
CA ARG A 39 -1.97 2.04 2.16
C ARG A 39 -3.06 2.99 1.69
N MET A 40 -2.96 4.27 2.04
CA MET A 40 -3.95 5.30 1.65
C MET A 40 -4.11 5.39 0.12
N ARG A 41 -3.00 5.38 -0.62
CA ARG A 41 -3.06 5.37 -2.10
C ARG A 41 -3.68 4.10 -2.66
N GLY A 42 -3.45 2.95 -2.02
CA GLY A 42 -4.07 1.69 -2.41
C GLY A 42 -5.57 1.67 -2.15
N GLU A 43 -6.00 2.22 -1.02
CA GLU A 43 -7.42 2.37 -0.67
C GLU A 43 -8.14 3.30 -1.64
N GLU A 44 -7.57 4.47 -1.93
CA GLU A 44 -8.14 5.40 -2.91
C GLU A 44 -8.25 4.78 -4.31
N ALA A 45 -7.25 4.03 -4.75
CA ALA A 45 -7.29 3.33 -6.03
C ALA A 45 -8.38 2.23 -6.05
N PHE A 46 -8.56 1.53 -4.94
CA PHE A 46 -9.60 0.51 -4.81
C PHE A 46 -10.99 1.12 -4.76
N GLU A 47 -11.19 2.21 -4.03
CA GLU A 47 -12.46 2.94 -3.97
C GLU A 47 -12.87 3.44 -5.35
N ARG A 48 -11.94 4.07 -6.09
CA ARG A 48 -12.20 4.49 -7.48
C ARG A 48 -12.58 3.33 -8.40
N LEU A 49 -11.94 2.18 -8.22
CA LEU A 49 -12.30 0.97 -8.95
C LEU A 49 -13.72 0.49 -8.58
N ALA A 50 -14.04 0.46 -7.28
CA ALA A 50 -15.35 0.05 -6.79
C ALA A 50 -16.47 0.99 -7.26
N GLU A 51 -16.23 2.30 -7.33
CA GLU A 51 -17.18 3.29 -7.87
C GLU A 51 -17.42 3.12 -9.38
N THR A 52 -16.44 2.58 -10.11
CA THR A 52 -16.53 2.40 -11.57
C THR A 52 -17.20 1.08 -11.96
N LEU A 53 -17.14 0.07 -11.09
CA LEU A 53 -17.69 -1.26 -11.36
C LEU A 53 -19.19 -1.30 -11.05
N THR A 54 -19.99 -1.62 -12.07
CA THR A 54 -21.42 -1.92 -11.89
C THR A 54 -21.61 -3.35 -11.38
N ASP A 55 -22.80 -3.66 -10.85
CA ASP A 55 -23.14 -5.04 -10.44
C ASP A 55 -22.97 -6.05 -11.59
N GLU A 56 -23.15 -5.61 -12.85
CA GLU A 56 -22.90 -6.44 -14.04
C GLU A 56 -21.41 -6.71 -14.26
N ASP A 57 -20.54 -5.74 -14.05
CA ASP A 57 -19.09 -5.93 -14.18
C ASP A 57 -18.57 -6.92 -13.13
N LEU A 58 -19.07 -6.82 -11.89
CA LEU A 58 -18.71 -7.74 -10.82
C LEU A 58 -19.18 -9.17 -11.12
N LYS A 59 -20.39 -9.32 -11.68
CA LYS A 59 -20.94 -10.61 -12.09
C LYS A 59 -20.11 -11.27 -13.19
N SER A 60 -19.65 -10.49 -14.17
CA SER A 60 -18.76 -10.93 -15.25
C SER A 60 -17.39 -11.39 -14.74
N VAL A 61 -16.79 -10.69 -13.78
CA VAL A 61 -15.53 -11.10 -13.14
C VAL A 61 -15.66 -12.42 -12.38
N ILE A 62 -16.79 -12.64 -11.70
CA ILE A 62 -17.06 -13.89 -10.97
C ILE A 62 -17.24 -15.05 -11.96
N GLU A 63 -17.99 -14.83 -13.04
CA GLU A 63 -18.30 -15.85 -14.04
C GLU A 63 -17.05 -16.27 -14.83
N SER A 64 -16.25 -15.30 -15.27
CA SER A 64 -14.95 -15.55 -15.93
C SER A 64 -13.95 -16.25 -14.99
N SER A 65 -13.91 -15.91 -13.70
CA SER A 65 -13.06 -16.60 -12.73
C SER A 65 -13.46 -18.06 -12.51
N LYS A 66 -14.78 -18.36 -12.53
CA LYS A 66 -15.29 -19.73 -12.44
C LYS A 66 -14.94 -20.54 -13.69
N GLU A 67 -15.15 -19.97 -14.88
CA GLU A 67 -14.76 -20.62 -16.14
C GLU A 67 -13.26 -20.89 -16.21
N PHE A 68 -12.43 -19.93 -15.79
CA PHE A 68 -10.98 -20.08 -15.73
C PHE A 68 -10.61 -21.27 -14.83
N ARG A 69 -11.08 -21.30 -13.58
CA ARG A 69 -10.78 -22.42 -12.65
C ARG A 69 -11.30 -23.77 -13.16
N GLY A 70 -12.49 -23.80 -13.77
CA GLY A 70 -13.04 -25.02 -14.37
C GLY A 70 -12.18 -25.57 -15.51
N ARG A 71 -11.64 -24.69 -16.36
CA ARG A 71 -10.71 -25.06 -17.44
C ARG A 71 -9.36 -25.57 -16.94
N PHE A 72 -8.88 -25.08 -15.79
CA PHE A 72 -7.63 -25.55 -15.18
C PHE A 72 -7.78 -26.87 -14.42
N ALA A 73 -8.96 -27.22 -13.92
CA ALA A 73 -9.24 -28.51 -13.28
C ALA A 73 -9.45 -29.66 -14.29
N LEU A 74 -9.61 -29.35 -15.58
CA LEU A 74 -9.86 -30.29 -16.67
C LEU A 74 -8.57 -30.85 -17.31
N ARG A 75 -7.46 -30.89 -16.59
CA ARG A 75 -6.19 -31.46 -17.04
C ARG A 75 -5.53 -32.34 -15.99
#